data_AF-A0A3B0SJQ7-F1
#
_entry.id   AF-A0A3B0SJQ7-F1
#
_cell.length_a   1.000
_cell.length_b   1.000
_cell.length_c   1.000
_cell.angle_alpha   90.00
_cell.angle_beta   90.00
_cell.angle_gamma   90.00
#
_symmetry.space_group_name_H-M   'P 1'
#
loop_
_entity.id
_entity.type
_entity.pdbx_description
1 polymer ?
#
loop_
_entity_poly.entity_id
_entity_poly.type
_entity_poly.pdbx_seq_one_letter_code
_entity_poly.pdbx_strand_id
1 'polypeptide(L)'
;MLVALLFVLAACASSTVRPVEFENMSSDEVGCTVNYGNTDLYIVGPLGPSDSEEVTPNDYTSIRVGRTALDIVVVATVPDGGGNAATPLNDMPADGVVARRAFSNGGDPGYVVTCWRGDG
;
A
#
# COMPACT_ATOMS: atom_id res chain seq x y z
N MET A 1 12.16 -5.61 -48.24
CA MET A 1 12.97 -5.51 -47.00
C MET A 1 12.07 -4.97 -45.91
N LEU A 2 11.71 -5.82 -44.95
CA LEU A 2 10.71 -5.57 -43.91
C LEU A 2 11.34 -4.74 -42.79
N VAL A 3 10.63 -3.70 -42.35
CA VAL A 3 11.03 -2.71 -41.35
C VAL A 3 11.18 -3.35 -39.97
N ALA A 4 12.29 -3.03 -39.29
CA ALA A 4 12.57 -3.46 -37.92
C ALA A 4 11.52 -2.87 -36.95
N LEU A 5 10.75 -3.75 -36.31
CA LEU A 5 9.82 -3.39 -35.24
C LEU A 5 10.63 -3.16 -33.95
N LEU A 6 10.79 -1.90 -33.57
CA LEU A 6 11.25 -1.50 -32.25
C LEU A 6 10.19 -1.89 -31.22
N PHE A 7 10.48 -2.88 -30.38
CA PHE A 7 9.74 -3.13 -29.15
C PHE A 7 9.99 -1.95 -28.20
N VAL A 8 9.04 -1.02 -28.16
CA VAL A 8 8.98 -0.03 -27.08
C VAL A 8 8.51 -0.79 -25.84
N LEU A 9 9.47 -1.15 -24.98
CA LEU A 9 9.21 -1.53 -23.60
C LEU A 9 8.66 -0.30 -22.87
N ALA A 10 7.36 -0.05 -22.99
CA ALA A 10 6.64 0.84 -22.10
C ALA A 10 6.43 0.13 -20.76
N ALA A 11 7.53 -0.09 -20.04
CA ALA A 11 7.46 -0.21 -18.59
C ALA A 11 7.25 1.20 -18.05
N CYS A 12 6.04 1.75 -18.25
CA CYS A 12 5.66 2.97 -17.58
C CYS A 12 5.56 2.64 -16.10
N ALA A 13 6.55 3.16 -15.37
CA ALA A 13 6.58 3.26 -13.93
C ALA A 13 5.16 3.43 -13.37
N SER A 14 4.74 2.50 -12.51
CA SER A 14 3.62 2.75 -11.61
C SER A 14 4.08 3.85 -10.66
N SER A 15 3.99 5.11 -11.10
CA SER A 15 3.97 6.25 -10.19
C SER A 15 2.76 6.03 -9.32
N THR A 16 2.95 5.58 -8.08
CA THR A 16 1.86 5.46 -7.12
C THR A 16 1.45 6.89 -6.78
N VAL A 17 0.46 7.40 -7.51
CA VAL A 17 -0.05 8.76 -7.29
C VAL A 17 -0.74 8.77 -5.93
N ARG A 18 -0.32 9.68 -5.07
CA ARG A 18 -0.95 9.91 -3.77
C ARG A 18 -2.43 10.30 -3.98
N PRO A 19 -3.38 9.61 -3.33
CA PRO A 19 -4.80 9.97 -3.38
C PRO A 19 -5.07 11.41 -2.93
N VAL A 20 -6.11 12.04 -3.52
CA VAL A 20 -6.53 13.41 -3.19
C VAL A 20 -7.03 13.52 -1.75
N GLU A 21 -7.55 12.43 -1.21
CA GLU A 21 -7.98 12.27 0.18
C GLU A 21 -6.84 12.54 1.17
N PHE A 22 -5.58 12.43 0.73
CA PHE A 22 -4.40 12.63 1.56
C PHE A 22 -3.78 14.02 1.42
N GLU A 23 -4.30 14.92 0.58
CA GLU A 23 -3.71 16.24 0.34
C GLU A 23 -3.64 17.14 1.58
N ASN A 24 -4.56 16.97 2.54
CA ASN A 24 -4.66 17.82 3.74
C ASN A 24 -4.15 17.13 5.02
N MET A 25 -3.37 16.07 4.90
CA MET A 25 -2.82 15.37 6.07
C MET A 25 -1.73 16.19 6.74
N SER A 26 -1.76 16.25 8.07
CA SER A 26 -0.68 16.85 8.85
C SER A 26 0.60 16.02 8.73
N SER A 27 1.75 16.65 9.00
CA SER A 27 3.05 15.99 8.91
C SER A 27 3.25 14.80 9.85
N ASP A 28 2.34 14.55 10.79
CA ASP A 28 2.33 13.42 11.69
C ASP A 28 1.25 12.37 11.37
N GLU A 29 0.44 12.60 10.33
CA GLU A 29 -0.55 11.67 9.82
C GLU A 29 -0.01 10.83 8.65
N VAL A 30 -0.63 9.67 8.46
CA VAL A 30 -0.35 8.74 7.37
C VAL A 30 -1.64 8.32 6.70
N GLY A 31 -1.64 8.29 5.37
CA GLY A 31 -2.70 7.71 4.57
C GLY A 31 -2.14 6.55 3.76
N CYS A 32 -2.88 5.45 3.65
CA CYS A 32 -2.47 4.29 2.85
C CYS A 32 -3.56 3.86 1.88
N THR A 33 -3.14 3.33 0.73
CA THR A 33 -4.02 2.55 -0.14
C THR A 33 -3.70 1.07 -0.01
N VAL A 34 -4.73 0.24 -0.06
CA VAL A 34 -4.62 -1.22 -0.09
C VAL A 34 -5.19 -1.71 -1.41
N ASN A 35 -4.34 -2.31 -2.23
CA ASN A 35 -4.76 -3.05 -3.41
C ASN A 35 -4.67 -4.54 -3.09
N TYR A 36 -5.80 -5.26 -3.16
CA TYR A 36 -5.86 -6.70 -2.93
C TYR A 36 -6.24 -7.43 -4.23
N GLY A 37 -5.27 -8.11 -4.84
CA GLY A 37 -5.45 -8.73 -6.15
C GLY A 37 -5.54 -7.69 -7.28
N ASN A 38 -6.64 -7.74 -8.04
CA ASN A 38 -6.97 -6.79 -9.12
C ASN A 38 -8.30 -6.05 -8.80
N THR A 39 -8.62 -5.87 -7.52
CA THR A 39 -9.85 -5.19 -7.09
C THR A 39 -9.68 -3.67 -7.04
N ASP A 40 -10.77 -2.99 -6.69
CA ASP A 40 -10.74 -1.58 -6.33
C ASP A 40 -9.77 -1.31 -5.17
N LEU A 41 -9.21 -0.10 -5.15
CA LEU A 41 -8.31 0.38 -4.11
C LEU A 41 -9.12 0.77 -2.88
N TYR A 42 -8.72 0.24 -1.72
CA TYR A 42 -9.24 0.70 -0.43
C TYR A 42 -8.35 1.83 0.07
N ILE A 43 -8.97 2.91 0.56
CA ILE A 43 -8.30 4.04 1.18
C ILE A 43 -8.39 3.86 2.70
N VAL A 44 -7.26 4.02 3.38
CA VAL A 44 -7.12 3.86 4.82
C VAL A 44 -6.47 5.09 5.42
N GLY A 45 -7.08 5.66 6.45
CA GLY A 45 -6.64 6.92 7.06
C GLY A 45 -7.28 8.19 6.48
N PRO A 46 -6.83 9.38 6.92
CA PRO A 46 -5.58 9.66 7.66
C PRO A 46 -5.52 9.01 9.05
N LEU A 47 -4.36 8.47 9.43
CA LEU A 47 -4.09 7.84 10.72
C LEU A 47 -3.06 8.66 11.50
N GLY A 48 -3.46 9.14 12.68
CA GLY A 48 -2.61 9.80 13.65
C GLY A 48 -1.94 8.82 14.62
N PRO A 49 -1.09 9.32 15.54
CA PRO A 49 -0.39 8.49 16.52
C PRO A 49 -1.28 7.51 17.27
N SER A 50 -0.98 6.21 17.13
CA SER A 50 -1.70 5.09 17.75
C SER A 50 -3.04 4.74 17.09
N ASP A 51 -3.36 5.34 15.95
CA ASP A 51 -4.55 4.98 15.18
C ASP A 51 -4.29 3.73 14.35
N SER A 52 -5.36 2.97 14.11
CA SER A 52 -5.34 1.85 13.18
C SER A 52 -6.71 1.64 12.57
N GLU A 53 -6.72 1.20 11.34
CA GLU A 53 -7.92 0.86 10.60
C GLU A 53 -7.72 -0.48 9.90
N GLU A 54 -8.80 -1.25 9.81
CA GLU A 54 -8.80 -2.57 9.20
C GLU A 54 -9.73 -2.58 8.00
N VAL A 55 -9.22 -3.10 6.89
CA VAL A 55 -9.99 -3.35 5.68
C VAL A 55 -10.18 -4.85 5.56
N THR A 56 -11.39 -5.26 5.19
CA THR A 56 -11.75 -6.68 4.99
C THR A 56 -12.18 -6.86 3.53
N PRO A 57 -11.23 -7.11 2.59
CA PRO A 57 -11.58 -7.23 1.17
C PRO A 57 -12.51 -8.41 0.86
N ASN A 58 -12.53 -9.43 1.72
CA ASN A 58 -13.44 -10.57 1.66
C ASN A 58 -13.55 -11.21 3.07
N ASP A 59 -14.49 -12.13 3.23
CA ASP A 59 -14.85 -12.75 4.53
C ASP A 59 -13.70 -13.49 5.25
N TYR A 60 -12.60 -13.77 4.57
CA TYR A 60 -11.49 -14.56 5.12
C TYR A 60 -10.18 -13.78 5.20
N THR A 61 -10.14 -12.54 4.69
CA THR A 61 -8.93 -11.72 4.60
C THR A 61 -9.14 -10.38 5.28
N SER A 62 -8.26 -10.02 6.21
CA SER A 62 -8.20 -8.68 6.77
C SER A 62 -6.81 -8.07 6.63
N ILE A 63 -6.76 -6.77 6.34
CA ILE A 63 -5.52 -6.00 6.26
C ILE A 63 -5.69 -4.81 7.18
N ARG A 64 -4.96 -4.84 8.30
CA ARG A 64 -4.91 -3.74 9.25
C ARG A 64 -3.70 -2.88 8.97
N VAL A 65 -3.94 -1.58 8.81
CA VAL A 65 -2.90 -0.56 8.76
C VAL A 65 -2.99 0.24 10.05
N GLY A 66 -1.88 0.34 10.76
CA GLY A 66 -1.76 1.12 11.98
C GLY A 66 -0.57 2.06 11.93
N ARG A 67 -0.63 3.13 12.72
CA ARG A 67 0.44 4.07 12.89
C ARG A 67 0.79 4.12 14.38
N THR A 68 2.00 3.69 14.72
CA THR A 68 2.55 3.84 16.07
C THR A 68 3.15 5.23 16.22
N ALA A 69 3.76 5.55 17.36
CA ALA A 69 4.45 6.83 17.55
C ALA A 69 5.53 7.12 16.48
N LEU A 70 6.22 6.08 15.99
CA LEU A 70 7.42 6.19 15.16
C LEU A 70 7.33 5.44 13.81
N ASP A 71 6.48 4.42 13.73
CA ASP A 71 6.41 3.50 12.60
C ASP A 71 4.98 3.40 12.05
N ILE A 72 4.87 3.17 10.74
CA ILE A 72 3.70 2.58 10.12
C ILE A 72 3.81 1.07 10.24
N VAL A 73 2.73 0.42 10.66
CA VAL A 73 2.65 -1.02 10.82
C VAL A 73 1.48 -1.54 9.98
N VAL A 74 1.79 -2.41 9.02
CA VAL A 74 0.80 -3.13 8.21
C VAL A 74 0.79 -4.59 8.67
N VAL A 75 -0.37 -5.08 9.07
CA VAL A 75 -0.63 -6.46 9.47
C VAL A 75 -1.70 -7.02 8.54
N ALA A 76 -1.32 -7.96 7.70
CA ALA A 76 -2.25 -8.66 6.81
C ALA A 76 -2.53 -10.07 7.36
N THR A 77 -3.78 -10.35 7.65
CA THR A 77 -4.29 -11.69 7.97
C THR A 77 -4.95 -12.25 6.71
N VAL A 78 -4.27 -13.18 6.05
CA VAL A 78 -4.74 -13.87 4.84
C VAL A 78 -4.69 -15.38 5.12
N PRO A 79 -5.68 -16.18 4.66
CA PRO A 79 -5.60 -17.63 4.77
C PRO A 79 -4.27 -18.13 4.17
N ASP A 80 -3.64 -19.11 4.82
CA ASP A 80 -2.41 -19.76 4.35
C ASP A 80 -1.19 -18.84 4.10
N GLY A 81 -1.17 -17.59 4.58
CA GLY A 81 0.01 -16.75 4.40
C GLY A 81 -0.09 -15.27 4.77
N GLY A 82 -0.71 -14.93 5.90
CA GLY A 82 -0.62 -13.58 6.47
C GLY A 82 0.82 -13.10 6.73
N GLY A 83 1.03 -11.79 6.80
CA GLY A 83 2.35 -11.17 6.94
C GLY A 83 2.30 -9.78 7.56
N ASN A 84 3.41 -9.38 8.16
CA ASN A 84 3.56 -8.07 8.83
C ASN A 84 4.68 -7.29 8.15
N ALA A 85 4.45 -5.99 7.92
CA ALA A 85 5.47 -5.05 7.51
C ALA A 85 5.46 -3.86 8.48
N ALA A 86 6.62 -3.39 8.89
CA ALA A 86 6.76 -2.16 9.66
C ALA A 86 7.75 -1.25 8.95
N THR A 87 7.49 0.05 8.93
CA THR A 87 8.38 1.03 8.32
C THR A 87 8.43 2.31 9.17
N PRO A 88 9.63 2.75 9.59
CA PRO A 88 9.78 4.01 10.30
C PRO A 88 9.32 5.20 9.46
N LEU A 89 8.61 6.15 10.09
CA LEU A 89 8.12 7.37 9.45
C LEU A 89 9.25 8.23 8.86
N ASN A 90 10.42 8.20 9.52
CA ASN A 90 11.60 8.95 9.11
C ASN A 90 12.26 8.39 7.84
N ASP A 91 11.97 7.12 7.53
CA ASP A 91 12.54 6.40 6.39
C ASP A 91 11.56 6.35 5.20
N MET A 92 10.40 7.01 5.30
CA MET A 92 9.45 7.09 4.20
C MET A 92 9.94 8.04 3.11
N PRO A 93 10.08 7.59 1.85
CA PRO A 93 10.29 8.50 0.75
C PRO A 93 9.01 9.32 0.48
N ALA A 94 9.16 10.49 -0.15
CA ALA A 94 8.04 11.37 -0.52
C ALA A 94 7.00 10.67 -1.42
N ASP A 95 7.44 9.72 -2.25
CA ASP A 95 6.58 8.93 -3.14
C ASP A 95 5.81 7.80 -2.42
N GLY A 96 6.02 7.65 -1.11
CA GLY A 96 5.37 6.67 -0.26
C GLY A 96 6.11 5.34 -0.10
N VAL A 97 5.81 4.61 0.96
CA VAL A 97 6.36 3.27 1.23
C VAL A 97 5.41 2.22 0.71
N VAL A 98 5.96 1.20 0.05
CA VAL A 98 5.20 0.11 -0.54
C VAL A 98 5.50 -1.21 0.18
N ALA A 99 4.52 -1.76 0.88
CA ALA A 99 4.54 -3.13 1.37
C ALA A 99 3.85 -4.05 0.35
N ARG A 100 4.55 -5.06 -0.17
CA ARG A 100 4.01 -5.98 -1.20
C ARG A 100 4.09 -7.42 -0.76
N ARG A 101 3.04 -8.18 -1.07
CA ARG A 101 3.08 -9.65 -1.17
C ARG A 101 2.75 -10.04 -2.61
N ALA A 102 3.63 -10.80 -3.24
CA ALA A 102 3.35 -11.39 -4.55
C ALA A 102 2.28 -12.49 -4.41
N PHE A 103 1.52 -12.73 -5.48
CA PHE A 103 0.61 -13.88 -5.57
C PHE A 103 1.38 -15.16 -5.24
N SER A 104 0.84 -15.97 -4.33
CA SER A 104 1.41 -17.29 -4.04
C SER A 104 0.83 -18.31 -5.02
N ASN A 105 1.60 -19.36 -5.34
CA ASN A 105 1.14 -20.46 -6.19
C ASN A 105 -0.03 -21.27 -5.58
N GLY A 106 -0.54 -20.89 -4.40
CA GLY A 106 -1.67 -21.51 -3.70
C GLY A 106 -3.04 -20.88 -3.97
N GLY A 107 -3.11 -19.79 -4.76
CA GLY A 107 -4.37 -19.15 -5.14
C GLY A 107 -4.72 -17.88 -4.36
N ASP A 108 -3.88 -17.46 -3.42
CA ASP A 108 -4.06 -16.19 -2.70
C ASP A 108 -3.84 -14.99 -3.63
N PRO A 109 -4.76 -14.02 -3.65
CA PRO A 109 -4.51 -12.71 -4.21
C PRO A 109 -3.31 -12.06 -3.49
N GLY A 110 -2.32 -11.62 -4.26
CA GLY A 110 -1.27 -10.75 -3.72
C GLY A 110 -1.87 -9.42 -3.26
N TYR A 111 -1.14 -8.68 -2.43
CA TYR A 111 -1.56 -7.34 -2.04
C TYR A 111 -0.42 -6.34 -2.13
N VAL A 112 -0.78 -5.09 -2.38
CA VAL A 112 0.12 -3.94 -2.39
C VAL A 112 -0.50 -2.87 -1.49
N VAL A 113 0.17 -2.59 -0.38
CA VAL A 113 -0.15 -1.43 0.45
C VAL A 113 0.84 -0.33 0.13
N THR A 114 0.36 0.85 -0.24
CA THR A 114 1.21 2.03 -0.40
C THR A 114 0.79 3.09 0.59
N CYS A 115 1.74 3.65 1.34
CA CYS A 115 1.49 4.62 2.39
C CYS A 115 2.23 5.92 2.13
N TRP A 116 1.61 7.05 2.43
CA TRP A 116 2.19 8.39 2.35
C TRP A 116 2.08 9.09 3.69
N ARG A 117 3.10 9.88 4.01
CA ARG A 117 3.09 10.82 5.14
C ARG A 117 2.44 12.12 4.69
N GLY A 118 1.77 12.83 5.61
CA GLY A 118 1.34 14.20 5.35
C GLY A 118 2.52 15.16 5.19
N ASP A 119 2.31 16.27 4.48
CA ASP A 119 3.38 17.24 4.15
C ASP A 119 3.46 18.39 5.16
N GLY A 120 2.38 18.66 5.90
CA GLY A 120 2.29 19.76 6.88
C GLY A 120 1.64 21.03 6.34
#